data_AF-A0A939I7Y8-F1
#
_entry.id   AF-A0A939I7Y8-F1
#
_cell.length_a   1.000
_cell.length_b   1.000
_cell.length_c   1.000
_cell.angle_alpha   90.00
_cell.angle_beta   90.00
_cell.angle_gamma   90.00
#
_symmetry.space_group_name_H-M   'P 1'
#
loop_
_entity.id
_entity.type
_entity.pdbx_description
1 polymer ?
#
loop_
_entity_poly.entity_id
_entity_poly.type
_entity_poly.pdbx_seq_one_letter_code
_entity_poly.pdbx_strand_id
1 'polypeptide(L)'
;MDDGDDLDVCRQVAFRAARRDCGATAEVLLVVEELLKGQTEYEFLATLLENLQNLVSHGLDMFRSPDEIRLLLGPRSAICWDTVAGFWGAVADWRVGTGAPLEPAATLLGVENENLRMLLWTANRTLSTGEKLGIADAVRYEKAGGSPIPGFSHIAVALRITGQGSP
;
A
#
# COMPACT_ATOMS: atom_id res chain seq x y z
N MET A 1 -7.63 0.38 22.26
CA MET A 1 -8.08 1.25 21.18
C MET A 1 -8.85 0.35 20.21
N ASP A 2 -9.90 0.85 19.58
CA ASP A 2 -10.71 0.04 18.67
C ASP A 2 -9.99 -0.01 17.32
N ASP A 3 -9.30 -1.12 17.03
CA ASP A 3 -8.53 -1.30 15.79
C ASP A 3 -9.40 -1.07 14.52
N GLY A 4 -10.73 -1.16 14.65
CA GLY A 4 -11.68 -0.83 13.59
C GLY A 4 -11.68 0.65 13.18
N ASP A 5 -11.53 1.57 14.15
CA ASP A 5 -11.52 3.01 13.90
C ASP A 5 -10.21 3.44 13.23
N ASP A 6 -9.08 2.88 13.66
CA ASP A 6 -7.76 3.24 13.12
C ASP A 6 -7.58 2.78 11.66
N LEU A 7 -8.11 1.60 11.31
CA LEU A 7 -8.10 1.09 9.94
C LEU A 7 -8.98 1.94 9.00
N ASP A 8 -10.12 2.44 9.49
CA ASP A 8 -10.97 3.32 8.70
C ASP A 8 -10.30 4.68 8.46
N VAL A 9 -9.67 5.25 9.50
CA VAL A 9 -8.86 6.47 9.38
C VAL A 9 -7.75 6.29 8.35
N CYS A 10 -7.02 5.17 8.37
CA CYS A 10 -5.99 4.86 7.36
C CYS A 10 -6.55 4.92 5.93
N ARG A 11 -7.70 4.29 5.69
CA ARG A 11 -8.33 4.27 4.36
C ARG A 11 -8.77 5.66 3.92
N GLN A 12 -9.41 6.42 4.81
CA GLN A 12 -9.87 7.77 4.50
C GLN A 12 -8.70 8.72 4.18
N VAL A 13 -7.63 8.67 4.97
CA VAL A 13 -6.43 9.50 4.74
C VAL A 13 -5.76 9.11 3.44
N ALA A 14 -5.55 7.81 3.18
CA ALA A 14 -4.97 7.32 1.93
C ALA A 14 -5.83 7.72 0.72
N PHE A 15 -7.15 7.57 0.81
CA PHE A 15 -8.07 7.95 -0.27
C PHE A 15 -7.97 9.44 -0.60
N ARG A 16 -7.95 10.32 0.42
CA ARG A 16 -7.77 11.76 0.20
C ARG A 16 -6.38 12.05 -0.39
N ALA A 17 -5.32 11.48 0.16
CA ALA A 17 -3.95 11.72 -0.29
C ALA A 17 -3.70 11.24 -1.73
N ALA A 18 -4.36 10.16 -2.15
CA ALA A 18 -4.25 9.61 -3.50
C ALA A 18 -4.81 10.55 -4.57
N ARG A 19 -5.83 11.35 -4.25
CA ARG A 19 -6.54 12.20 -5.23
C ARG A 19 -5.66 13.31 -5.78
N ARG A 20 -5.66 13.50 -7.10
CA ARG A 20 -4.92 14.58 -7.78
C ARG A 20 -5.32 15.97 -7.29
N ASP A 21 -6.59 16.17 -6.95
CA ASP A 21 -7.13 17.44 -6.47
C ASP A 21 -6.91 17.69 -4.97
N CYS A 22 -6.30 16.75 -4.25
CA CYS A 22 -5.90 16.98 -2.87
C CYS A 22 -4.64 17.85 -2.83
N GLY A 23 -4.81 19.09 -2.37
CA GLY A 23 -3.71 20.05 -2.19
C GLY A 23 -2.79 19.75 -1.00
N ALA A 24 -3.12 18.76 -0.16
CA ALA A 24 -2.40 18.45 1.08
C ALA A 24 -1.58 17.15 1.01
N THR A 25 -1.45 16.53 -0.18
CA THR A 25 -0.80 15.21 -0.30
C THR A 25 0.66 15.24 0.12
N ALA A 26 1.41 16.28 -0.24
CA ALA A 26 2.82 16.40 0.15
C ALA A 26 2.95 16.54 1.68
N GLU A 27 2.08 17.35 2.30
CA GLU A 27 2.04 17.56 3.74
C GLU A 27 1.69 16.28 4.49
N VAL A 28 0.74 15.48 4.00
CA VAL A 28 0.41 14.17 4.58
C VAL A 28 1.63 13.24 4.53
N LEU A 29 2.32 13.17 3.39
CA LEU A 29 3.49 12.31 3.23
C LEU A 29 4.69 12.79 4.06
N LEU A 30 4.83 14.10 4.28
CA LEU A 30 5.80 14.67 5.22
C LEU A 30 5.50 14.27 6.66
N VAL A 31 4.22 14.30 7.07
CA VAL A 31 3.81 13.82 8.40
C VAL A 31 4.11 12.33 8.55
N VAL A 32 3.82 11.51 7.53
CA VAL A 32 4.17 10.08 7.53
C VAL A 32 5.68 9.88 7.69
N GLU A 33 6.51 10.64 6.97
CA GLU A 33 7.97 10.58 7.08
C GLU A 33 8.46 10.90 8.50
N GLU A 34 7.91 11.93 9.14
CA GLU A 34 8.26 12.30 10.51
C GLU A 34 7.80 11.26 11.53
N LEU A 35 6.59 10.70 11.38
CA LEU A 35 6.08 9.69 12.30
C LEU A 35 6.83 8.36 12.19
N LEU A 36 7.33 8.01 11.00
CA LEU A 36 8.17 6.82 10.80
C LEU A 36 9.49 6.89 11.60
N LYS A 37 9.94 8.08 12.00
CA LYS A 37 11.11 8.25 12.89
C LYS A 37 10.86 7.68 14.29
N GLY A 38 9.62 7.78 14.78
CA GLY A 38 9.24 7.42 16.15
C GLY A 38 9.03 5.93 16.38
N GLN A 39 8.90 5.13 15.31
CA GLN A 39 8.75 3.66 15.32
C GLN A 39 7.49 3.11 16.03
N THR A 40 6.85 3.86 16.93
CA THR A 40 5.67 3.43 17.70
C THR A 40 4.43 3.19 16.83
N GLU A 41 4.26 3.96 15.76
CA GLU A 41 3.06 3.92 14.89
C GLU A 41 3.32 3.19 13.56
N TYR A 42 4.33 2.32 13.50
CA TYR A 42 4.78 1.77 12.23
C TYR A 42 3.69 1.01 11.48
N GLU A 43 2.98 0.10 12.14
CA GLU A 43 1.96 -0.73 11.48
C GLU A 43 0.85 0.12 10.88
N PHE A 44 0.45 1.18 11.58
CA PHE A 44 -0.49 2.17 11.09
C PHE A 44 0.03 2.88 9.83
N LEU A 45 1.29 3.36 9.85
CA LEU A 45 1.89 4.08 8.74
C LEU A 45 2.15 3.18 7.53
N ALA A 46 2.54 1.92 7.75
CA ALA A 46 2.69 0.92 6.71
C ALA A 46 1.33 0.60 6.06
N THR A 47 0.27 0.45 6.87
CA THR A 47 -1.11 0.24 6.38
C THR A 47 -1.60 1.44 5.57
N LEU A 48 -1.30 2.66 6.00
CA LEU A 48 -1.63 3.87 5.25
C LEU A 48 -0.92 3.89 3.89
N LEU A 49 0.39 3.60 3.86
CA LEU A 49 1.17 3.58 2.62
C LEU A 49 0.76 2.44 1.68
N GLU A 50 0.37 1.29 2.23
CA GLU A 50 -0.21 0.18 1.47
C GLU A 50 -1.54 0.58 0.83
N ASN A 51 -2.47 1.13 1.62
CA ASN A 51 -3.74 1.63 1.10
C ASN A 51 -3.53 2.65 -0.02
N LEU A 52 -2.56 3.56 0.14
CA LEU A 52 -2.19 4.54 -0.87
C LEU A 52 -1.65 3.87 -2.13
N GLN A 53 -0.74 2.91 -2.01
CA GLN A 53 -0.24 2.11 -3.15
C GLN A 53 -1.34 1.41 -3.91
N ASN A 54 -2.28 0.82 -3.17
CA ASN A 54 -3.39 0.07 -3.74
C ASN A 54 -4.28 0.99 -4.57
N LEU A 55 -4.65 2.15 -4.01
CA LEU A 55 -5.44 3.17 -4.71
C LEU A 55 -4.77 3.68 -5.99
N VAL A 56 -3.49 4.05 -5.93
CA VAL A 56 -2.79 4.60 -7.10
C VAL A 56 -2.44 3.54 -8.14
N SER A 57 -2.45 2.25 -7.77
CA SER A 57 -2.28 1.15 -8.73
C SER A 57 -3.43 1.01 -9.71
N HIS A 58 -4.62 1.51 -9.39
CA HIS A 58 -5.80 1.39 -10.25
C HIS A 58 -5.73 2.20 -11.55
N GLY A 59 -4.80 3.14 -11.67
CA GLY A 59 -4.61 3.94 -12.89
C GLY A 59 -5.80 4.85 -13.23
N LEU A 60 -6.62 5.22 -12.24
CA LEU A 60 -7.77 6.10 -12.43
C LEU A 60 -7.33 7.56 -12.53
N ASP A 61 -7.93 8.33 -13.43
CA ASP A 61 -7.58 9.73 -13.67
C ASP A 61 -7.76 10.64 -12.45
N MET A 62 -8.60 10.25 -11.50
CA MET A 62 -8.80 11.00 -10.26
C MET A 62 -7.62 10.85 -9.28
N PHE A 63 -6.80 9.81 -9.42
CA PHE A 63 -5.66 9.53 -8.54
C PHE A 63 -4.34 9.89 -9.21
N ARG A 64 -3.36 10.28 -8.39
CA ARG A 64 -1.97 10.35 -8.83
C ARG A 64 -1.49 8.96 -9.22
N SER A 65 -0.52 8.91 -10.13
CA SER A 65 0.20 7.70 -10.47
C SER A 65 1.13 7.26 -9.32
N PRO A 66 1.53 5.97 -9.28
CA PRO A 66 2.51 5.49 -8.31
C PRO A 66 3.82 6.29 -8.36
N ASP A 67 4.29 6.66 -9.55
CA ASP A 67 5.53 7.43 -9.73
C ASP A 67 5.42 8.86 -9.18
N GLU A 68 4.28 9.52 -9.40
CA GLU A 68 4.01 10.85 -8.81
C GLU A 68 4.02 10.80 -7.29
N ILE A 69 3.43 9.78 -6.65
CA ILE A 69 3.51 9.61 -5.20
C ILE A 69 4.94 9.32 -4.76
N ARG A 70 5.66 8.44 -5.47
CA ARG A 70 7.03 8.04 -5.13
C ARG A 70 7.99 9.23 -5.06
N LEU A 71 7.79 10.24 -5.90
CA LEU A 71 8.57 11.49 -5.91
C LEU A 71 8.33 12.39 -4.69
N LEU A 72 7.19 12.22 -4.00
CA LEU A 72 6.83 13.00 -2.81
C LEU A 72 7.30 12.34 -1.51
N LEU A 73 7.75 11.09 -1.56
CA LEU A 73 8.17 10.35 -0.37
C LEU A 73 9.54 10.82 0.12
N GLY A 74 9.65 10.97 1.44
CA GLY A 74 10.94 11.07 2.12
C GLY A 74 11.66 9.71 2.17
N PRO A 75 12.91 9.66 2.66
CA PRO A 75 13.72 8.45 2.63
C PRO A 75 13.11 7.24 3.36
N ARG A 76 12.48 7.44 4.53
CA ARG A 76 11.92 6.32 5.32
C ARG A 76 10.61 5.83 4.71
N SER A 77 9.74 6.76 4.34
CA SER A 77 8.49 6.46 3.65
C SER A 77 8.74 5.80 2.29
N ALA A 78 9.79 6.20 1.57
CA ALA A 78 10.26 5.53 0.37
C ALA A 78 10.70 4.09 0.60
N ILE A 79 11.46 3.81 1.67
CA ILE A 79 11.83 2.43 2.03
C ILE A 79 10.60 1.60 2.38
N CYS A 80 9.67 2.16 3.15
CA CYS A 80 8.41 1.49 3.47
C CYS A 80 7.62 1.17 2.20
N TRP A 81 7.53 2.15 1.30
CA TRP A 81 6.87 2.01 0.03
C TRP A 81 7.46 0.88 -0.82
N ASP A 82 8.78 0.88 -1.00
CA ASP A 82 9.47 -0.13 -1.80
C ASP A 82 9.36 -1.53 -1.15
N THR A 83 9.33 -1.60 0.18
CA THR A 83 9.13 -2.86 0.92
C THR A 83 7.73 -3.44 0.68
N VAL A 84 6.69 -2.59 0.77
CA VAL A 84 5.30 -2.99 0.47
C VAL A 84 5.15 -3.38 -1.00
N ALA A 85 5.78 -2.63 -1.92
CA ALA A 85 5.78 -2.96 -3.34
C ALA A 85 6.44 -4.32 -3.61
N GLY A 86 7.57 -4.61 -2.96
CA GLY A 86 8.27 -5.89 -3.05
C GLY A 86 7.42 -7.06 -2.55
N PHE A 87 6.70 -6.89 -1.44
CA PHE A 87 5.75 -7.89 -0.93
C PHE A 87 4.66 -8.20 -1.97
N TRP A 88 4.00 -7.17 -2.50
CA TRP A 88 2.93 -7.38 -3.48
C TRP A 88 3.45 -7.93 -4.81
N GLY A 89 4.70 -7.61 -5.19
CA GLY A 89 5.40 -8.27 -6.29
C GLY A 89 5.57 -9.77 -6.06
N ALA A 90 6.00 -10.18 -4.86
CA ALA A 90 6.15 -11.59 -4.50
C ALA A 90 4.80 -12.34 -4.48
N VAL A 91 3.72 -11.69 -4.01
CA VAL A 91 2.35 -12.25 -4.09
C VAL A 91 1.94 -12.42 -5.56
N ALA A 92 2.23 -11.45 -6.42
CA ALA A 92 1.93 -11.54 -7.85
C ALA A 92 2.67 -12.70 -8.53
N ASP A 93 3.97 -12.81 -8.31
CA ASP A 93 4.81 -13.87 -8.88
C ASP A 93 4.36 -15.25 -8.41
N TRP A 94 4.09 -15.40 -7.11
CA TRP A 94 3.52 -16.64 -6.57
C TRP A 94 2.18 -16.95 -7.23
N ARG A 95 1.31 -15.96 -7.36
CA ARG A 95 -0.04 -16.16 -7.89
C ARG A 95 0.00 -16.58 -9.36
N VAL A 96 0.88 -15.99 -10.16
CA VAL A 96 1.18 -16.44 -11.53
C VAL A 96 1.69 -17.89 -11.52
N GLY A 97 2.60 -18.22 -10.61
CA GLY A 97 3.14 -19.58 -10.45
C GLY A 97 2.09 -20.65 -10.12
N THR A 98 0.96 -20.28 -9.52
CA THR A 98 -0.14 -21.23 -9.28
C THR A 98 -0.90 -21.65 -10.54
N GLY A 99 -0.75 -20.93 -11.66
CA GLY A 99 -1.41 -21.21 -12.94
C GLY A 99 -2.93 -20.97 -12.97
N ALA A 100 -3.53 -20.54 -11.86
CA ALA A 100 -4.96 -20.23 -11.82
C ALA A 100 -5.21 -18.80 -12.34
N PRO A 101 -6.29 -18.58 -13.12
CA PRO A 101 -6.59 -17.26 -13.67
C PRO A 101 -6.73 -16.18 -12.59
N LEU A 102 -6.23 -14.99 -12.90
CA LEU A 102 -6.48 -13.79 -12.13
C LEU A 102 -7.79 -13.12 -12.60
N GLU A 103 -8.50 -12.51 -11.65
CA GLU A 103 -9.75 -11.82 -11.95
C GLU A 103 -9.46 -10.43 -12.55
N PRO A 104 -10.21 -9.96 -13.55
CA PRO A 104 -10.07 -8.59 -14.06
C PRO A 104 -10.39 -7.53 -12.99
N ALA A 105 -9.66 -6.42 -12.99
CA ALA A 105 -9.94 -5.30 -12.09
C ALA A 105 -11.21 -4.51 -12.47
N ALA A 106 -11.71 -4.64 -13.72
CA ALA A 106 -12.86 -3.85 -14.19
C ALA A 106 -14.10 -3.98 -13.28
N THR A 107 -14.40 -5.19 -12.78
CA THR A 107 -15.53 -5.43 -11.87
C THR A 107 -15.34 -4.72 -10.53
N LEU A 108 -14.11 -4.66 -10.02
CA LEU A 108 -13.74 -3.93 -8.81
C LEU A 108 -13.92 -2.41 -8.99
N LEU A 109 -13.50 -1.89 -10.15
CA LEU A 109 -13.53 -0.46 -10.45
C LEU A 109 -14.95 0.05 -10.76
N GLY A 110 -15.88 -0.83 -11.15
CA GLY A 110 -17.29 -0.51 -11.39
C GLY A 110 -18.17 -0.39 -10.14
N VAL A 111 -17.62 -0.56 -8.93
CA VAL A 111 -18.41 -0.53 -7.68
C VAL A 111 -18.91 0.89 -7.37
N GLU A 112 -20.24 1.07 -7.39
CA GLU A 112 -20.88 2.38 -7.18
C GLU A 112 -21.06 2.77 -5.71
N ASN A 113 -21.25 1.82 -4.79
CA ASN A 113 -21.40 2.14 -3.37
C ASN A 113 -20.07 2.68 -2.81
N GLU A 114 -20.06 3.90 -2.29
CA GLU A 114 -18.82 4.61 -1.90
C GLU A 114 -18.03 3.90 -0.79
N ASN A 115 -18.71 3.41 0.25
CA ASN A 115 -18.07 2.71 1.36
C ASN A 115 -17.46 1.38 0.91
N LEU A 116 -18.21 0.62 0.11
CA LEU A 116 -17.73 -0.64 -0.45
C LEU A 116 -16.58 -0.40 -1.43
N ARG A 117 -16.66 0.65 -2.25
CA ARG A 117 -15.61 1.05 -3.18
C ARG A 117 -14.32 1.39 -2.43
N MET A 118 -14.38 2.22 -1.39
CA MET A 118 -13.21 2.56 -0.58
C MET A 118 -12.58 1.31 0.03
N LEU A 119 -13.38 0.43 0.63
CA LEU A 119 -12.90 -0.81 1.22
C LEU A 119 -12.24 -1.71 0.18
N LEU A 120 -12.87 -1.91 -0.97
CA LEU A 120 -12.36 -2.81 -1.99
C LEU A 120 -11.13 -2.24 -2.71
N TRP A 121 -11.11 -0.95 -3.03
CA TRP A 121 -9.96 -0.32 -3.71
C TRP A 121 -8.73 -0.23 -2.81
N THR A 122 -8.92 -0.02 -1.50
CA THR A 122 -7.79 -0.05 -0.55
C THR A 122 -7.30 -1.46 -0.25
N ALA A 123 -8.13 -2.49 -0.41
CA ALA A 123 -7.77 -3.89 -0.15
C ALA A 123 -7.29 -4.67 -1.40
N ASN A 124 -7.27 -4.05 -2.58
CA ASN A 124 -6.90 -4.71 -3.83
C ASN A 124 -5.99 -3.80 -4.67
N ARG A 125 -5.12 -4.41 -5.47
CA ARG A 125 -4.25 -3.75 -6.44
C ARG A 125 -4.63 -4.13 -7.84
N THR A 126 -4.51 -3.18 -8.77
CA THR A 126 -4.55 -3.48 -10.20
C THR A 126 -3.11 -3.69 -10.69
N LEU A 127 -2.88 -4.82 -11.35
CA LEU A 127 -1.62 -5.12 -12.01
C LEU A 127 -1.53 -4.38 -13.35
N SER A 128 -0.32 -4.23 -13.89
CA SER A 128 -0.09 -3.62 -15.20
C SER A 128 -0.78 -4.37 -16.35
N THR A 129 -1.10 -5.64 -16.14
CA THR A 129 -1.84 -6.50 -17.08
C THR A 129 -3.36 -6.31 -17.00
N GLY A 130 -3.87 -5.56 -16.02
CA GLY A 130 -5.29 -5.21 -15.87
C GLY A 130 -6.08 -6.12 -14.92
N GLU A 131 -5.50 -7.23 -14.47
CA GLU A 131 -6.06 -8.08 -13.43
C GLU A 131 -5.82 -7.51 -12.03
N LYS A 132 -6.56 -8.03 -11.04
CA LYS A 132 -6.42 -7.63 -9.65
C LYS A 132 -5.74 -8.69 -8.78
N LEU A 133 -5.05 -8.22 -7.76
CA LEU A 133 -4.65 -8.99 -6.59
C LEU A 133 -5.28 -8.37 -5.35
N GLY A 134 -5.73 -9.19 -4.42
CA GLY A 134 -6.35 -8.72 -3.19
C GLY A 134 -5.71 -9.26 -1.93
N ILE A 135 -6.16 -8.74 -0.80
CA ILE A 135 -5.79 -9.27 0.53
C ILE A 135 -6.06 -10.78 0.65
N ALA A 136 -7.06 -11.31 -0.06
CA ALA A 136 -7.31 -12.75 -0.12
C ALA A 136 -6.15 -13.53 -0.77
N ASP A 137 -5.45 -12.95 -1.75
CA ASP A 137 -4.29 -13.56 -2.39
C ASP A 137 -3.06 -13.45 -1.48
N ALA A 138 -2.87 -12.33 -0.79
CA ALA A 138 -1.86 -12.16 0.25
C ALA A 138 -1.99 -13.23 1.35
N VAL A 139 -3.18 -13.45 1.88
CA VAL A 139 -3.44 -14.49 2.90
C VAL A 139 -3.15 -15.89 2.37
N ARG A 140 -3.45 -16.19 1.10
CA ARG A 140 -3.14 -17.50 0.50
C ARG A 140 -1.64 -17.67 0.27
N TYR A 141 -0.94 -16.61 -0.12
CA TYR A 141 0.50 -16.59 -0.29
C TYR A 141 1.21 -16.92 1.04
N GLU A 142 0.83 -16.24 2.13
CA GLU A 142 1.36 -16.51 3.47
C GLU A 142 1.11 -17.97 3.90
N LYS A 143 -0.11 -18.47 3.70
CA LYS A 143 -0.47 -19.88 3.99
C LYS A 143 0.33 -20.89 3.16
N ALA A 144 0.81 -20.50 2.00
CA ALA A 144 1.65 -21.33 1.14
C ALA A 144 3.15 -21.26 1.52
N GLY A 145 3.50 -20.62 2.64
CA GLY A 145 4.88 -20.45 3.09
C GLY A 145 5.56 -19.19 2.54
N GLY A 146 4.78 -18.27 1.95
CA GLY A 146 5.25 -16.94 1.58
C GLY A 146 5.62 -16.09 2.80
N SER A 147 6.37 -15.01 2.56
CA SER A 147 6.67 -14.05 3.65
C SER A 147 5.40 -13.33 4.10
N PRO A 148 5.25 -13.01 5.39
CA PRO A 148 4.13 -12.21 5.86
C PRO A 148 4.18 -10.78 5.30
N ILE A 149 3.05 -10.07 5.37
CA ILE A 149 3.02 -8.63 5.10
C ILE A 149 4.14 -7.93 5.90
N PRO A 150 4.93 -7.03 5.29
CA PRO A 150 6.11 -6.46 5.93
C PRO A 150 5.81 -5.68 7.22
N GLY A 151 6.31 -6.20 8.33
CA GLY A 151 6.37 -5.50 9.62
C GLY A 151 7.58 -4.55 9.75
N PHE A 152 7.69 -3.90 10.91
CA PHE A 152 8.67 -2.84 11.22
C PHE A 152 10.14 -3.26 11.01
N SER A 153 10.44 -4.54 11.25
CA SER A 153 11.79 -5.10 11.17
C SER A 153 12.45 -4.95 9.79
N HIS A 154 11.68 -4.93 8.71
CA HIS A 154 12.21 -4.84 7.35
C HIS A 154 12.80 -3.46 7.01
N ILE A 155 12.22 -2.38 7.56
CA ILE A 155 12.73 -1.01 7.35
C ILE A 155 14.00 -0.75 8.15
N ALA A 156 14.04 -1.18 9.41
CA ALA A 156 15.24 -1.01 10.24
C ALA A 156 16.45 -1.76 9.63
N VAL A 157 16.22 -2.88 8.94
CA VAL A 157 17.24 -3.58 8.16
C VAL A 157 17.61 -2.79 6.91
N ALA A 158 16.64 -2.32 6.13
CA ALA A 158 16.89 -1.53 4.91
C ALA A 158 17.62 -0.20 5.19
N LEU A 159 17.25 0.53 6.25
CA LEU A 159 17.93 1.75 6.69
C LEU A 159 19.39 1.49 7.11
N ARG A 160 19.66 0.35 7.76
CA ARG A 160 21.04 -0.05 8.09
C ARG A 160 21.84 -0.37 6.83
N ILE A 161 21.24 -1.04 5.86
CA ILE A 161 21.88 -1.36 4.56
C ILE A 161 22.18 -0.09 3.75
N THR A 162 21.29 0.91 3.80
CA THR A 162 21.47 2.19 3.08
C THR A 162 22.29 3.23 3.85
N GLY A 163 22.85 2.87 5.02
CA GLY A 163 23.69 3.76 5.83
C GLY A 163 22.93 4.89 6.53
N GLN A 164 21.60 4.79 6.61
CA GLN A 164 20.72 5.78 7.25
C GLN A 164 20.26 5.36 8.66
N GLY A 165 20.64 4.17 9.14
CA GLY A 165 20.39 3.72 10.52
C GLY A 165 21.44 4.25 11.48
N SER A 166 21.03 5.01 12.50
CA SER A 166 21.88 5.24 13.68
C SER A 166 22.06 3.93 14.45
N PRO A 167 23.22 3.69 15.09
CA PRO A 167 23.52 2.48 15.85
C PRO A 167 22.54 2.24 17.01
#